data_AF-A0A7C7R1B7-F1
#
_entry.id   AF-A0A7C7R1B7-F1
#
_cell.length_a   1.000
_cell.length_b   1.000
_cell.length_c   1.000
_cell.angle_alpha   90.00
_cell.angle_beta   90.00
_cell.angle_gamma   90.00
#
_symmetry.space_group_name_H-M   'P 1'
#
loop_
_entity.id
_entity.type
_entity.pdbx_description
1 polymer ?
#
loop_
_entity_poly.entity_id
_entity_poly.type
_entity_poly.pdbx_seq_one_letter_code
_entity_poly.pdbx_strand_id
1 'polypeptide(L)'
;MRRVKMFSAFGLAILLASTPLVWAQNQYIGYVYPAGGQQGTTFPIRLGGQGLLYASDLVVSGEGVSVRLVDYYRVMNNQELALLRQQLNELRRKETTISDAMAAKMAWFELPARIGPPETAPPAAVASNNDSSPSEKELAKQKLIERIQRIFAEDERTPAVRAHMELVFAEVTIAPDAKPGRREIRVITKRGISNPLPFYVGQVPEVARKPMKTTKKPVLGKEHLAQRKRPPEEEELTITLPCTMNGQVAAGEVNRYRFQARKGQRLVISVKARALIPYVADAVPGWFQPVLKLCDAEGREVAYEDDFRFDPDPVI
;
A
#
# COMPACT_ATOMS: atom_id res chain seq x y z
N MET A 1 -87.35 4.62 4.32
CA MET A 1 -86.52 4.37 3.12
C MET A 1 -85.91 5.69 2.65
N ARG A 2 -84.62 5.96 2.93
CA ARG A 2 -83.82 6.93 2.18
C ARG A 2 -82.33 6.66 2.43
N ARG A 3 -81.63 6.35 1.34
CA ARG A 3 -80.22 5.96 1.27
C ARG A 3 -79.31 7.12 1.66
N VAL A 4 -78.35 6.91 2.56
CA VAL A 4 -77.20 7.81 2.75
C VAL A 4 -76.01 7.22 2.01
N LYS A 5 -75.44 8.03 1.10
CA LYS A 5 -74.34 7.67 0.21
C LYS A 5 -73.00 7.80 0.91
N MET A 6 -72.21 6.76 0.72
CA MET A 6 -70.77 6.60 0.91
C MET A 6 -69.96 7.65 0.13
N PHE A 7 -69.03 8.35 0.80
CA PHE A 7 -67.81 8.86 0.17
C PHE A 7 -66.65 8.83 1.18
N SER A 8 -65.69 7.97 0.85
CA SER A 8 -64.48 7.67 1.60
C SER A 8 -63.49 8.84 1.58
N ALA A 9 -62.97 9.19 2.74
CA ALA A 9 -61.79 10.04 2.89
C ALA A 9 -60.52 9.21 2.60
N PHE A 10 -59.88 9.47 1.47
CA PHE A 10 -58.53 8.98 1.17
C PHE A 10 -57.69 10.17 0.70
N GLY A 11 -56.60 10.44 1.41
CA GLY A 11 -55.69 11.53 1.04
C GLY A 11 -54.57 11.79 2.05
N LEU A 12 -54.00 10.74 2.66
CA LEU A 12 -52.72 10.86 3.36
C LEU A 12 -51.60 10.61 2.35
N ALA A 13 -51.06 11.69 1.79
CA ALA A 13 -49.89 11.63 0.92
C ALA A 13 -48.66 11.23 1.75
N ILE A 14 -48.20 10.00 1.55
CA ILE A 14 -46.93 9.49 2.08
C ILE A 14 -45.81 10.23 1.34
N LEU A 15 -45.16 11.17 2.03
CA LEU A 15 -43.84 11.68 1.65
C LEU A 15 -42.85 10.52 1.78
N LEU A 16 -42.60 9.82 0.67
CA LEU A 16 -41.45 8.95 0.50
C LEU A 16 -40.20 9.82 0.57
N ALA A 17 -39.60 9.91 1.75
CA ALA A 17 -38.23 10.35 1.90
C ALA A 17 -37.36 9.43 1.04
N SER A 18 -36.89 9.95 -0.09
CA SER A 18 -35.79 9.37 -0.84
C SER A 18 -34.53 9.52 0.03
N THR A 19 -34.37 8.62 1.00
CA THR A 19 -33.06 8.42 1.59
C THR A 19 -32.19 7.86 0.45
N PRO A 20 -31.11 8.56 0.03
CA PRO A 20 -30.13 7.87 -0.77
C PRO A 20 -29.65 6.71 0.10
N LEU A 21 -29.99 5.48 -0.32
CA LEU A 21 -29.29 4.29 0.12
C LEU A 21 -27.82 4.65 0.02
N VAL A 22 -27.16 4.80 1.18
CA VAL A 22 -25.72 4.97 1.26
C VAL A 22 -25.17 3.74 0.54
N TRP A 23 -24.73 3.92 -0.71
CA TRP A 23 -23.99 2.90 -1.41
C TRP A 23 -22.78 2.66 -0.52
N ALA A 24 -22.73 1.50 0.13
CA ALA A 24 -21.51 1.03 0.77
C ALA A 24 -20.39 1.27 -0.25
N GLN A 25 -19.33 1.95 0.17
CA GLN A 25 -18.21 2.23 -0.73
C GLN A 25 -17.68 0.88 -1.25
N ASN A 26 -18.06 0.53 -2.48
CA ASN A 26 -17.58 -0.69 -3.13
C ASN A 26 -16.08 -0.59 -3.44
N GLN A 27 -15.55 0.63 -3.48
CA GLN A 27 -14.13 0.94 -3.52
C GLN A 27 -13.60 0.93 -2.09
N TYR A 28 -12.65 0.05 -1.80
CA TYR A 28 -12.07 -0.03 -0.47
C TYR A 28 -10.56 -0.22 -0.55
N ILE A 29 -9.81 0.60 0.17
CA ILE A 29 -8.37 0.47 0.39
C ILE A 29 -8.12 -0.10 1.79
N GLY A 30 -7.33 -1.17 1.85
CA GLY A 30 -6.97 -1.86 3.08
C GLY A 30 -5.70 -1.33 3.72
N TYR A 31 -4.73 -0.86 2.93
CA TYR A 31 -3.51 -0.25 3.43
C TYR A 31 -2.90 0.76 2.46
N VAL A 32 -2.05 1.63 2.99
CA VAL A 32 -1.10 2.48 2.27
C VAL A 32 0.29 2.25 2.87
N TYR A 33 1.32 2.15 2.02
CA TYR A 33 2.69 1.88 2.44
C TYR A 33 3.72 2.56 1.53
N PRO A 34 4.63 3.39 2.06
CA PRO A 34 4.68 3.96 3.41
C PRO A 34 3.37 4.68 3.79
N ALA A 35 3.06 4.75 5.08
CA ALA A 35 1.83 5.40 5.57
C ALA A 35 2.03 6.87 5.95
N GLY A 36 3.11 7.48 5.45
CA GLY A 36 3.48 8.86 5.67
C GLY A 36 4.73 9.24 4.89
N GLY A 37 5.13 10.49 5.04
CA GLY A 37 6.37 11.02 4.49
C GLY A 37 6.87 12.25 5.22
N GLN A 38 8.15 12.56 5.01
CA GLN A 38 8.79 13.76 5.53
C GLN A 38 8.42 14.98 4.66
N GLN A 39 8.23 16.15 5.28
CA GLN A 39 8.16 17.44 4.58
C GLN A 39 9.30 17.63 3.58
N GLY A 40 9.00 18.18 2.41
CA GLY A 40 9.99 18.50 1.36
C GLY A 40 10.48 17.28 0.58
N THR A 41 9.84 16.12 0.70
CA THR A 41 10.24 14.89 0.01
C THR A 41 9.23 14.45 -1.05
N THR A 42 9.74 13.74 -2.06
CA THR A 42 8.93 13.01 -3.04
C THR A 42 9.31 11.54 -2.97
N PHE A 43 8.33 10.65 -2.86
CA PHE A 43 8.57 9.22 -2.68
C PHE A 43 7.41 8.36 -3.20
N PRO A 44 7.68 7.10 -3.60
CA PRO A 44 6.64 6.18 -4.02
C PRO A 44 5.85 5.63 -2.84
N ILE A 45 4.55 5.42 -3.07
CA ILE A 45 3.65 4.67 -2.19
C ILE A 45 2.98 3.53 -2.95
N ARG A 46 2.59 2.51 -2.20
CA ARG A 46 1.80 1.36 -2.63
C ARG A 46 0.55 1.27 -1.77
N LEU A 47 -0.61 1.12 -2.40
CA LEU A 47 -1.88 0.87 -1.72
C LEU A 47 -2.40 -0.51 -2.10
N GLY A 48 -2.96 -1.22 -1.12
CA GLY A 48 -3.75 -2.42 -1.35
C GLY A 48 -5.24 -2.10 -1.26
N GLY A 49 -6.05 -2.64 -2.15
CA GLY A 49 -7.50 -2.47 -2.12
C GLY A 49 -8.31 -3.57 -2.79
N GLN A 50 -9.60 -3.31 -2.92
CA GLN A 50 -10.59 -4.09 -3.66
C GLN A 50 -11.58 -3.15 -4.35
N GLY A 51 -12.06 -3.54 -5.52
CA GLY A 51 -13.04 -2.78 -6.28
C GLY A 51 -12.48 -1.47 -6.86
N LEU A 52 -11.16 -1.39 -7.07
CA LEU A 52 -10.43 -0.22 -7.55
C LEU A 52 -10.32 -0.17 -9.08
N LEU A 53 -11.10 -0.98 -9.80
CA LEU A 53 -11.18 -0.96 -11.25
C LEU A 53 -11.43 0.47 -11.76
N TYR A 54 -10.62 0.86 -12.74
CA TYR A 54 -10.61 2.23 -13.30
C TYR A 54 -10.20 3.31 -12.30
N ALA A 55 -9.21 3.02 -11.45
CA ALA A 55 -8.47 4.05 -10.72
C ALA A 55 -8.01 5.15 -11.69
N SER A 56 -8.41 6.38 -11.39
CA SER A 56 -8.13 7.55 -12.22
C SER A 56 -7.24 8.54 -11.50
N ASP A 57 -7.37 8.66 -10.17
CA ASP A 57 -6.58 9.61 -9.39
C ASP A 57 -6.51 9.22 -7.90
N LEU A 58 -5.69 9.92 -7.13
CA LEU A 58 -5.66 9.84 -5.67
C LEU A 58 -5.77 11.24 -5.07
N VAL A 59 -6.29 11.31 -3.85
CA VAL A 59 -6.36 12.57 -3.10
C VAL A 59 -5.87 12.34 -1.68
N VAL A 60 -5.09 13.31 -1.18
CA VAL A 60 -4.69 13.40 0.23
C VAL A 60 -5.32 14.66 0.81
N SER A 61 -5.89 14.54 2.01
CA SER A 61 -6.47 15.69 2.70
C SER A 61 -5.40 16.65 3.23
N GLY A 62 -5.77 17.91 3.40
CA GLY A 62 -4.89 18.97 3.88
C GLY A 62 -4.03 19.61 2.78
N GLU A 63 -3.51 20.79 3.08
CA GLU A 63 -2.67 21.56 2.17
C GLU A 63 -1.23 21.03 2.13
N GLY A 64 -0.54 21.28 1.02
CA GLY A 64 0.88 20.97 0.85
C GLY A 64 1.20 19.51 0.54
N VAL A 65 0.21 18.68 0.19
CA VAL A 65 0.44 17.30 -0.25
C VAL A 65 -0.22 17.08 -1.61
N SER A 66 0.57 16.62 -2.58
CA SER A 66 0.08 16.22 -3.91
C SER A 66 0.41 14.76 -4.17
N VAL A 67 -0.46 14.06 -4.88
CA VAL A 67 -0.28 12.65 -5.23
C VAL A 67 -0.53 12.45 -6.72
N ARG A 68 0.28 11.59 -7.33
CA ARG A 68 0.18 11.23 -8.75
C ARG A 68 0.08 9.72 -8.90
N LEU A 69 -0.97 9.25 -9.56
CA LEU A 69 -1.13 7.85 -9.92
C LEU A 69 -0.05 7.43 -10.94
N VAL A 70 0.66 6.33 -10.67
CA VAL A 70 1.72 5.80 -11.54
C VAL A 70 1.28 4.53 -12.26
N ASP A 71 0.81 3.51 -11.52
CA ASP A 71 0.27 2.29 -12.14
C ASP A 71 -0.78 1.64 -11.23
N TYR A 72 -1.53 0.70 -11.82
CA TYR A 72 -2.57 -0.04 -11.14
C TYR A 72 -2.57 -1.50 -11.62
N TYR A 73 -2.47 -2.42 -10.68
CA TYR A 73 -2.55 -3.86 -10.92
C TYR A 73 -3.89 -4.37 -10.42
N ARG A 74 -4.77 -4.69 -11.38
CA ARG A 74 -6.02 -5.40 -11.10
C ARG A 74 -5.79 -6.89 -10.94
N VAL A 75 -6.72 -7.53 -10.24
CA VAL A 75 -6.81 -8.99 -10.23
C VAL A 75 -7.20 -9.48 -11.63
N MET A 76 -6.40 -10.39 -12.17
CA MET A 76 -6.65 -11.02 -13.47
C MET A 76 -7.12 -12.45 -13.29
N ASN A 77 -8.01 -12.89 -14.18
CA ASN A 77 -8.42 -14.29 -14.23
C ASN A 77 -7.34 -15.18 -14.90
N ASN A 78 -7.53 -16.50 -14.84
CA ASN A 78 -6.54 -17.44 -15.37
C ASN A 78 -6.31 -17.32 -16.88
N GLN A 79 -7.33 -16.97 -17.66
CA GLN A 79 -7.21 -16.79 -19.12
C GLN A 79 -6.42 -15.52 -19.45
N GLU A 80 -6.72 -14.41 -18.77
CA GLU A 80 -5.99 -13.14 -18.91
C GLU A 80 -4.51 -13.32 -18.55
N LEU A 81 -4.21 -14.08 -17.50
CA LEU A 81 -2.84 -14.38 -17.11
C LEU A 81 -2.12 -15.31 -18.09
N ALA A 82 -2.82 -16.30 -18.65
CA ALA A 82 -2.26 -17.16 -19.68
C ALA A 82 -1.90 -16.34 -20.92
N LEU A 83 -2.79 -15.44 -21.35
CA LEU A 83 -2.54 -14.51 -22.43
C LEU A 83 -1.34 -13.60 -22.12
N LEU A 84 -1.28 -13.04 -20.91
CA LEU A 84 -0.18 -12.17 -20.49
C LEU A 84 1.17 -12.91 -20.44
N ARG A 85 1.17 -14.20 -20.05
CA ARG A 85 2.37 -15.06 -20.12
C ARG A 85 2.80 -15.31 -21.56
N GLN A 86 1.84 -15.57 -22.45
CA GLN A 86 2.12 -15.75 -23.87
C GLN A 86 2.75 -14.47 -24.45
N GLN A 87 2.17 -13.31 -24.19
CA GLN A 87 2.72 -12.01 -24.59
C GLN A 87 4.13 -11.79 -24.03
N LEU A 88 4.37 -12.12 -22.76
CA LEU A 88 5.71 -12.03 -22.17
C LEU A 88 6.73 -12.93 -22.90
N ASN A 89 6.33 -14.14 -23.25
CA ASN A 89 7.19 -15.07 -23.98
C ASN A 89 7.48 -14.60 -25.42
N GLU A 90 6.48 -14.03 -26.10
CA GLU A 90 6.63 -13.43 -27.42
C GLU A 90 7.56 -12.20 -27.38
N LEU A 91 7.39 -11.32 -26.40
CA LEU A 91 8.24 -10.14 -26.21
C LEU A 91 9.69 -10.51 -25.87
N ARG A 92 9.94 -11.67 -25.24
CA ARG A 92 11.30 -12.15 -24.96
C ARG A 92 12.06 -12.62 -26.20
N ARG A 93 11.36 -12.89 -27.31
CA ARG A 93 12.02 -13.27 -28.56
C ARG A 93 12.75 -12.05 -29.15
N LYS A 94 13.94 -12.28 -29.71
CA LYS A 94 14.77 -11.21 -30.30
C LYS A 94 14.10 -10.57 -31.52
N GLU A 95 13.39 -11.37 -32.31
CA GLU A 95 12.74 -10.96 -33.57
C GLU A 95 11.48 -10.10 -33.37
N THR A 96 10.86 -10.16 -32.20
CA THR A 96 9.60 -9.44 -31.94
C THR A 96 9.87 -7.95 -31.77
N THR A 97 9.30 -7.13 -32.65
CA THR A 97 9.26 -5.67 -32.50
C THR A 97 7.89 -5.23 -32.00
N ILE A 98 7.85 -4.13 -31.27
CA ILE A 98 6.59 -3.52 -30.81
C ILE A 98 6.09 -2.51 -31.85
N SER A 99 4.77 -2.35 -31.94
CA SER A 99 4.16 -1.33 -32.80
C SER A 99 4.55 0.08 -32.36
N ASP A 100 4.54 1.04 -33.30
CA ASP A 100 4.87 2.44 -33.00
C ASP A 100 3.95 3.04 -31.93
N ALA A 101 2.66 2.70 -31.97
CA ALA A 101 1.69 3.12 -30.96
C ALA A 101 2.04 2.57 -29.56
N MET A 102 2.49 1.31 -29.47
CA MET A 102 2.91 0.71 -28.20
C MET A 102 4.24 1.32 -27.72
N ALA A 103 5.18 1.57 -28.62
CA ALA A 103 6.43 2.23 -28.31
C ALA A 103 6.21 3.63 -27.74
N ALA A 104 5.37 4.44 -28.40
CA ALA A 104 4.97 5.76 -27.91
C ALA A 104 4.33 5.67 -26.53
N LYS A 105 3.38 4.74 -26.32
CA LYS A 105 2.73 4.55 -25.01
C LYS A 105 3.74 4.20 -23.91
N MET A 106 4.69 3.33 -24.19
CA MET A 106 5.70 2.90 -23.22
C MET A 106 6.82 3.92 -23.01
N ALA A 107 7.05 4.83 -23.95
CA ALA A 107 7.97 5.95 -23.78
C ALA A 107 7.49 6.88 -22.66
N TRP A 108 6.19 7.24 -22.66
CA TRP A 108 5.55 8.07 -21.64
C TRP A 108 5.24 7.34 -20.33
N PHE A 109 5.30 6.00 -20.34
CA PHE A 109 4.96 5.21 -19.16
C PHE A 109 6.13 5.16 -18.17
N GLU A 110 5.84 5.53 -16.92
CA GLU A 110 6.77 5.45 -15.80
C GLU A 110 6.49 4.21 -14.97
N LEU A 111 7.55 3.44 -14.69
CA LEU A 111 7.45 2.29 -13.80
C LEU A 111 7.45 2.77 -12.35
N PRO A 112 6.62 2.19 -11.46
CA PRO A 112 6.62 2.53 -10.04
C PRO A 112 8.03 2.46 -9.42
N ALA A 113 8.46 3.51 -8.72
CA ALA A 113 9.73 3.46 -8.00
C ALA A 113 9.68 2.43 -6.86
N ARG A 114 10.84 1.83 -6.55
CA ARG A 114 10.93 0.79 -5.51
C ARG A 114 10.94 1.44 -4.13
N ILE A 115 10.15 0.88 -3.21
CA ILE A 115 10.13 1.26 -1.80
C ILE A 115 11.12 0.37 -1.05
N GLY A 116 12.00 0.96 -0.24
CA GLY A 116 12.96 0.23 0.59
C GLY A 116 14.23 1.04 0.86
N PRO A 117 15.17 0.50 1.65
CA PRO A 117 16.46 1.13 1.86
C PRO A 117 17.24 1.25 0.54
N PRO A 118 18.00 2.36 0.34
CA PRO A 118 18.67 2.66 -0.93
C PRO A 118 19.65 1.57 -1.39
N GLU A 119 20.21 0.76 -0.48
CA GLU A 119 21.13 -0.35 -0.79
C GLU A 119 20.48 -1.51 -1.55
N THR A 120 19.16 -1.64 -1.55
CA THR A 120 18.44 -2.74 -2.23
C THR A 120 17.88 -2.35 -3.61
N ALA A 121 18.10 -1.11 -4.05
CA ALA A 121 18.03 -0.83 -5.47
C ALA A 121 19.14 -1.66 -6.13
N PRO A 122 18.84 -2.51 -7.14
CA PRO A 122 19.91 -3.05 -7.96
C PRO A 122 20.73 -1.85 -8.44
N PRO A 123 22.07 -1.93 -8.43
CA PRO A 123 22.88 -0.85 -8.97
C PRO A 123 22.26 -0.49 -10.30
N ALA A 124 21.92 0.80 -10.48
CA ALA A 124 21.49 1.34 -11.77
C ALA A 124 22.38 0.68 -12.80
N ALA A 125 21.78 -0.18 -13.64
CA ALA A 125 22.49 -1.22 -14.37
C ALA A 125 23.83 -0.65 -14.83
N VAL A 126 24.93 -1.17 -14.27
CA VAL A 126 26.27 -0.73 -14.64
C VAL A 126 26.27 -0.79 -16.15
N ALA A 127 26.33 0.38 -16.78
CA ALA A 127 26.34 0.52 -18.21
C ALA A 127 27.52 -0.32 -18.67
N SER A 128 27.21 -1.52 -19.16
CA SER A 128 28.20 -2.32 -19.86
C SER A 128 28.52 -1.47 -21.08
N ASN A 129 29.77 -1.04 -21.16
CA ASN A 129 30.34 -0.35 -22.31
C ASN A 129 30.26 -1.30 -23.51
N ASN A 130 29.10 -1.35 -24.15
CA ASN A 130 28.89 -1.93 -25.46
C ASN A 130 28.25 -0.85 -26.32
N ASP A 131 28.97 -0.51 -27.39
CA ASP A 131 28.57 0.43 -28.43
C ASP A 131 27.22 0.04 -29.05
N SER A 132 26.16 0.70 -28.59
CA SER A 132 24.97 1.13 -29.34
C SER A 132 23.89 1.51 -28.32
N SER A 133 23.50 2.79 -28.30
CA SER A 133 22.31 3.18 -27.53
C SER A 133 21.12 2.36 -28.04
N PRO A 134 20.39 1.62 -27.18
CA PRO A 134 19.24 0.83 -27.62
C PRO A 134 18.22 1.75 -28.29
N SER A 135 17.64 1.30 -29.42
CA SER A 135 16.60 2.07 -30.10
C SER A 135 15.41 2.33 -29.16
N GLU A 136 14.66 3.41 -29.38
CA GLU A 136 13.48 3.76 -28.56
C GLU A 136 12.50 2.59 -28.44
N LYS A 137 12.33 1.80 -29.51
CA LYS A 137 11.48 0.61 -29.54
C LYS A 137 12.00 -0.51 -28.65
N GLU A 138 13.32 -0.73 -28.61
CA GLU A 138 13.92 -1.73 -27.74
C GLU A 138 13.81 -1.33 -26.26
N LEU A 139 14.01 -0.05 -25.94
CA LEU A 139 13.81 0.47 -24.58
C LEU A 139 12.34 0.33 -24.15
N ALA A 140 11.40 0.70 -25.02
CA ALA A 140 9.98 0.54 -24.76
C ALA A 140 9.55 -0.94 -24.61
N LYS A 141 10.15 -1.84 -25.39
CA LYS A 141 9.95 -3.29 -25.27
C LYS A 141 10.47 -3.81 -23.93
N GLN A 142 11.66 -3.39 -23.51
CA GLN A 142 12.22 -3.73 -22.20
C GLN A 142 11.34 -3.23 -21.05
N LYS A 143 10.88 -1.97 -21.11
CA LYS A 143 9.92 -1.42 -20.13
C LYS A 143 8.62 -2.21 -20.07
N LEU A 144 8.08 -2.64 -21.21
CA LEU A 144 6.86 -3.45 -21.26
C LEU A 144 7.07 -4.83 -20.63
N ILE A 145 8.20 -5.48 -20.94
CA ILE A 145 8.59 -6.76 -20.31
C ILE A 145 8.68 -6.59 -18.79
N GLU A 146 9.35 -5.53 -18.33
CA GLU A 146 9.50 -5.25 -16.91
C GLU A 146 8.14 -5.02 -16.22
N ARG A 147 7.25 -4.23 -16.84
CA ARG A 147 5.90 -4.02 -16.33
C ARG A 147 5.12 -5.32 -16.17
N ILE A 148 5.13 -6.17 -17.21
CA ILE A 148 4.44 -7.47 -17.17
C ILE A 148 5.03 -8.37 -16.08
N GLN A 149 6.36 -8.41 -15.95
CA GLN A 149 7.03 -9.16 -14.88
C GLN A 149 6.61 -8.65 -13.50
N ARG A 150 6.51 -7.33 -13.30
CA ARG A 150 6.02 -6.74 -12.05
C ARG A 150 4.58 -7.10 -11.74
N ILE A 151 3.70 -7.15 -12.74
CA ILE A 151 2.31 -7.63 -12.56
C ILE A 151 2.31 -9.06 -12.01
N PHE A 152 3.12 -9.97 -12.58
CA PHE A 152 3.23 -11.34 -12.05
C PHE A 152 3.89 -11.40 -10.68
N ALA A 153 4.94 -10.60 -10.47
CA ALA A 153 5.67 -10.57 -9.21
C ALA A 153 4.80 -10.05 -8.07
N GLU A 154 3.93 -9.07 -8.32
CA GLU A 154 3.09 -8.41 -7.34
C GLU A 154 1.67 -8.98 -7.24
N ASP A 155 1.35 -10.01 -8.01
CA ASP A 155 0.03 -10.64 -7.98
C ASP A 155 -0.32 -11.18 -6.58
N GLU A 156 -1.49 -10.75 -6.09
CA GLU A 156 -2.05 -11.01 -4.76
C GLU A 156 -3.50 -11.51 -4.90
N ARG A 157 -3.73 -12.58 -5.68
CA ARG A 157 -5.09 -13.06 -5.98
C ARG A 157 -5.79 -13.83 -4.84
N THR A 158 -5.03 -14.35 -3.88
CA THR A 158 -5.56 -15.16 -2.76
C THR A 158 -5.03 -14.67 -1.40
N PRO A 159 -5.18 -13.37 -1.05
CA PRO A 159 -4.79 -12.86 0.24
C PRO A 159 -5.82 -13.27 1.30
N ALA A 160 -5.41 -13.24 2.56
CA ALA A 160 -6.31 -13.45 3.70
C ALA A 160 -7.37 -12.34 3.79
N VAL A 161 -7.01 -11.11 3.41
CA VAL A 161 -7.90 -9.95 3.37
C VAL A 161 -8.18 -9.54 1.93
N ARG A 162 -9.45 -9.52 1.54
CA ARG A 162 -9.85 -9.13 0.18
C ARG A 162 -9.40 -7.74 -0.24
N ALA A 163 -9.35 -6.80 0.70
CA ALA A 163 -8.85 -5.44 0.50
C ALA A 163 -7.35 -5.35 0.19
N HIS A 164 -6.65 -6.45 -0.06
CA HIS A 164 -5.24 -6.48 -0.48
C HIS A 164 -5.06 -7.03 -1.90
N MET A 165 -6.16 -7.37 -2.61
CA MET A 165 -6.10 -8.11 -3.87
C MET A 165 -5.66 -7.25 -5.06
N GLU A 166 -6.04 -5.98 -5.07
CA GLU A 166 -5.67 -5.01 -6.09
C GLU A 166 -4.60 -4.06 -5.55
N LEU A 167 -3.70 -3.59 -6.42
CA LEU A 167 -2.60 -2.72 -6.02
C LEU A 167 -2.60 -1.43 -6.82
N VAL A 168 -2.45 -0.31 -6.13
CA VAL A 168 -2.27 1.01 -6.73
C VAL A 168 -0.89 1.52 -6.35
N PHE A 169 -0.15 2.03 -7.32
CA PHE A 169 1.14 2.66 -7.13
C PHE A 169 1.02 4.14 -7.45
N ALA A 170 1.51 4.98 -6.55
CA ALA A 170 1.47 6.42 -6.70
C ALA A 170 2.77 7.05 -6.20
N GLU A 171 3.03 8.26 -6.64
CA GLU A 171 4.10 9.11 -6.11
C GLU A 171 3.46 10.22 -5.29
N VAL A 172 3.98 10.44 -4.07
CA VAL A 172 3.55 11.51 -3.18
C VAL A 172 4.64 12.55 -3.10
N THR A 173 4.26 13.82 -3.23
CA THR A 173 5.13 14.97 -2.98
C THR A 173 4.56 15.77 -1.81
N ILE A 174 5.38 15.98 -0.79
CA ILE A 174 5.03 16.78 0.39
C ILE A 174 5.83 18.07 0.33
N ALA A 175 5.14 19.21 0.33
CA ALA A 175 5.78 20.51 0.34
C ALA A 175 6.58 20.75 1.64
N PRO A 176 7.68 21.51 1.60
CA PRO A 176 8.49 21.81 2.80
C PRO A 176 7.69 22.48 3.93
N ASP A 177 6.65 23.24 3.59
CA ASP A 177 5.78 24.00 4.49
C ASP A 177 4.48 23.27 4.86
N ALA A 178 4.27 22.05 4.34
CA ALA A 178 3.06 21.27 4.60
C ALA A 178 2.90 20.96 6.09
N LYS A 179 1.81 21.39 6.74
CA LYS A 179 1.65 21.23 8.20
C LYS A 179 1.79 19.76 8.64
N PRO A 180 2.67 19.42 9.59
CA PRO A 180 2.78 18.07 10.11
C PRO A 180 1.46 17.55 10.71
N GLY A 181 1.27 16.23 10.69
CA GLY A 181 0.15 15.58 11.34
C GLY A 181 -0.60 14.59 10.46
N ARG A 182 -1.73 14.11 10.98
CA ARG A 182 -2.58 13.12 10.33
C ARG A 182 -3.37 13.74 9.17
N ARG A 183 -3.36 13.04 8.05
CA ARG A 183 -4.11 13.23 6.81
C ARG A 183 -4.92 11.99 6.50
N GLU A 184 -5.73 12.09 5.46
CA GLU A 184 -6.47 10.98 4.86
C GLU A 184 -6.08 10.83 3.41
N ILE A 185 -5.76 9.62 2.97
CA ILE A 185 -5.58 9.29 1.56
C ILE A 185 -6.78 8.49 1.04
N ARG A 186 -7.19 8.75 -0.20
CA ARG A 186 -8.28 8.06 -0.91
C ARG A 186 -7.91 7.80 -2.36
N VAL A 187 -8.46 6.72 -2.92
CA VAL A 187 -8.38 6.41 -4.35
C VAL A 187 -9.68 6.85 -5.02
N ILE A 188 -9.56 7.60 -6.10
CA ILE A 188 -10.65 8.01 -6.96
C ILE A 188 -10.71 7.05 -8.15
N THR A 189 -11.88 6.46 -8.37
CA THR A 189 -12.16 5.61 -9.52
C THR A 189 -13.33 6.16 -10.31
N LYS A 190 -13.50 5.71 -11.55
CA LYS A 190 -14.72 6.01 -12.34
C LYS A 190 -16.02 5.50 -11.70
N ARG A 191 -15.93 4.61 -10.71
CA ARG A 191 -17.09 4.00 -10.04
C ARG A 191 -17.40 4.60 -8.66
N GLY A 192 -16.52 5.43 -8.13
CA GLY A 192 -16.64 5.99 -6.78
C GLY A 192 -15.29 6.26 -6.12
N ILE A 193 -15.35 6.82 -4.91
CA ILE A 193 -14.19 7.15 -4.08
C ILE A 193 -14.09 6.12 -2.95
N SER A 194 -12.86 5.70 -2.62
CA SER A 194 -12.62 4.74 -1.54
C SER A 194 -12.91 5.30 -0.15
N ASN A 195 -12.90 4.41 0.85
CA ASN A 195 -12.74 4.81 2.25
C ASN A 195 -11.45 5.62 2.46
N PRO A 196 -11.40 6.50 3.48
CA PRO A 196 -10.16 7.14 3.88
C PRO A 196 -9.24 6.14 4.57
N LEU A 197 -7.94 6.24 4.32
CA LEU A 197 -6.91 5.68 5.18
C LEU A 197 -6.07 6.77 5.83
N PRO A 198 -5.63 6.59 7.08
CA PRO A 198 -4.68 7.50 7.71
C PRO A 198 -3.39 7.59 6.90
N PHE A 199 -2.90 8.81 6.74
CA PHE A 199 -1.61 9.13 6.14
C PHE A 199 -0.94 10.22 6.97
N TYR A 200 0.38 10.19 7.17
CA TYR A 200 1.05 11.13 8.09
C TYR A 200 2.06 12.01 7.38
N VAL A 201 2.02 13.32 7.67
CA VAL A 201 3.09 14.24 7.33
C VAL A 201 4.01 14.39 8.54
N GLY A 202 5.24 13.92 8.41
CA GLY A 202 6.29 13.97 9.43
C GLY A 202 7.35 15.03 9.15
N GLN A 203 8.20 15.28 10.14
CA GLN A 203 9.31 16.24 10.05
C GLN A 203 10.69 15.57 10.05
N VAL A 204 10.76 14.32 10.48
CA VAL A 204 12.00 13.54 10.57
C VAL A 204 12.20 12.68 9.32
N PRO A 205 13.44 12.30 8.99
CA PRO A 205 13.72 11.35 7.90
C PRO A 205 12.86 10.09 7.99
N GLU A 206 12.24 9.73 6.88
CA GLU A 206 11.48 8.49 6.78
C GLU A 206 12.33 7.38 6.16
N VAL A 207 12.33 6.24 6.84
CA VAL A 207 12.93 5.00 6.35
C VAL A 207 11.81 3.99 6.17
N ALA A 208 11.84 3.22 5.10
CA ALA A 208 10.86 2.18 4.85
C ALA A 208 11.56 0.85 4.57
N ARG A 209 11.02 -0.23 5.13
CA ARG A 209 11.40 -1.59 4.72
C ARG A 209 10.89 -1.86 3.30
N LYS A 210 11.48 -2.83 2.62
CA LYS A 210 10.91 -3.35 1.38
C LYS A 210 9.49 -3.87 1.63
N PRO A 211 8.50 -3.51 0.78
CA PRO A 211 7.15 -4.03 0.89
C PRO A 211 7.15 -5.56 0.80
N MET A 212 6.36 -6.20 1.66
CA MET A 212 6.18 -7.64 1.63
C MET A 212 4.83 -7.99 1.02
N LYS A 213 4.76 -9.19 0.44
CA LYS A 213 3.47 -9.80 0.10
C LYS A 213 2.62 -9.99 1.35
N THR A 214 1.31 -9.98 1.15
CA THR A 214 0.36 -10.16 2.24
C THR A 214 0.16 -11.64 2.57
N THR A 215 -0.31 -11.92 3.79
CA THR A 215 -0.66 -13.28 4.22
C THR A 215 -1.67 -13.88 3.26
N LYS A 216 -1.43 -15.11 2.79
CA LYS A 216 -2.39 -15.80 1.92
C LYS A 216 -3.62 -16.25 2.72
N LYS A 217 -4.74 -16.50 2.03
CA LYS A 217 -5.91 -17.08 2.68
C LYS A 217 -5.53 -18.43 3.31
N PRO A 218 -5.65 -18.61 4.64
CA PRO A 218 -5.35 -19.87 5.28
C PRO A 218 -6.31 -20.96 4.82
N VAL A 219 -5.78 -22.17 4.67
CA VAL A 219 -6.55 -23.38 4.42
C VAL A 219 -6.48 -24.20 5.69
N LEU A 220 -7.65 -24.67 6.16
CA LEU A 220 -7.75 -25.44 7.40
C LEU A 220 -6.78 -26.63 7.40
N GLY A 221 -5.97 -26.74 8.47
CA GLY A 221 -4.92 -27.75 8.64
C GLY A 221 -3.62 -27.47 7.88
N LYS A 222 -3.51 -26.33 7.19
CA LYS A 222 -2.33 -25.87 6.43
C LYS A 222 -2.03 -24.38 6.66
N GLU A 223 -2.39 -23.86 7.82
CA GLU A 223 -2.27 -22.45 8.21
C GLU A 223 -0.82 -21.96 8.11
N HIS A 224 0.16 -22.81 8.41
CA HIS A 224 1.59 -22.50 8.29
C HIS A 224 2.03 -22.13 6.86
N LEU A 225 1.31 -22.55 5.82
CA LEU A 225 1.58 -22.18 4.43
C LEU A 225 1.10 -20.75 4.08
N ALA A 226 0.20 -20.20 4.89
CA ALA A 226 -0.29 -18.83 4.74
C ALA A 226 0.65 -17.81 5.38
N GLN A 227 1.42 -18.23 6.39
CA GLN A 227 2.41 -17.39 7.05
C GLN A 227 3.46 -16.92 6.05
N ARG A 228 3.65 -15.61 6.00
CA ARG A 228 4.77 -15.02 5.27
C ARG A 228 6.01 -15.06 6.17
N LYS A 229 7.18 -15.16 5.56
CA LYS A 229 8.46 -15.16 6.27
C LYS A 229 9.38 -14.14 5.63
N ARG A 230 9.99 -13.32 6.47
CA ARG A 230 11.06 -12.41 6.04
C ARG A 230 12.34 -13.23 5.85
N PRO A 231 13.14 -12.98 4.79
CA PRO A 231 14.40 -13.68 4.64
C PRO A 231 15.41 -13.23 5.72
N PRO A 232 16.37 -14.09 6.11
CA PRO A 232 17.29 -13.82 7.22
C PRO A 232 18.03 -12.49 7.10
N GLU A 233 18.45 -12.12 5.88
CA GLU A 233 19.16 -10.88 5.60
C GLU A 233 18.34 -9.61 5.84
N GLU A 234 17.01 -9.71 5.91
CA GLU A 234 16.13 -8.58 6.18
C GLU A 234 15.58 -8.58 7.62
N GLU A 235 15.83 -9.60 8.45
CA GLU A 235 15.23 -9.71 9.79
C GLU A 235 15.50 -8.48 10.68
N GLU A 236 16.75 -7.99 10.67
CA GLU A 236 17.18 -6.80 11.38
C GLU A 236 17.52 -5.68 10.40
N LEU A 237 17.03 -4.46 10.67
CA LEU A 237 17.36 -3.28 9.88
C LEU A 237 18.06 -2.24 10.74
N THR A 238 19.22 -1.78 10.30
CA THR A 238 19.94 -0.67 10.95
C THR A 238 19.31 0.66 10.56
N ILE A 239 19.08 1.53 11.54
CA ILE A 239 18.44 2.84 11.38
C ILE A 239 19.27 3.94 12.04
N THR A 240 19.13 5.17 11.54
CA THR A 240 19.77 6.36 12.09
C THR A 240 18.72 7.26 12.72
N LEU A 241 18.92 7.63 13.98
CA LEU A 241 18.01 8.51 14.72
C LEU A 241 18.35 9.99 14.49
N PRO A 242 17.34 10.90 14.53
CA PRO A 242 15.91 10.62 14.62
C PRO A 242 15.33 10.18 13.26
N CYS A 243 14.38 9.24 13.26
CA CYS A 243 13.69 8.82 12.04
C CYS A 243 12.27 8.30 12.34
N THR A 244 11.41 8.33 11.32
CA THR A 244 10.16 7.54 11.28
C THR A 244 10.44 6.26 10.50
N MET A 245 10.12 5.11 11.08
CA MET A 245 10.30 3.81 10.44
C MET A 245 8.96 3.22 9.97
N ASN A 246 8.82 3.02 8.67
CA ASN A 246 7.69 2.34 8.06
C ASN A 246 7.98 0.84 7.95
N GLY A 247 7.10 0.03 8.55
CA GLY A 247 7.15 -1.42 8.50
C GLY A 247 5.76 -2.03 8.29
N GLN A 248 5.76 -3.29 7.84
CA GLN A 248 4.56 -4.12 7.80
C GLN A 248 4.79 -5.32 8.70
N VAL A 249 3.79 -5.70 9.49
CA VAL A 249 3.85 -6.85 10.40
C VAL A 249 2.60 -7.71 10.20
N ALA A 250 2.78 -9.02 10.12
CA ALA A 250 1.71 -10.01 10.10
C ALA A 250 1.69 -10.81 11.40
N ALA A 251 0.68 -11.67 11.56
CA ALA A 251 0.56 -12.54 12.73
C ALA A 251 1.84 -13.37 12.94
N GLY A 252 2.42 -13.29 14.14
CA GLY A 252 3.63 -14.00 14.53
C GLY A 252 4.95 -13.38 14.05
N GLU A 253 4.92 -12.25 13.35
CA GLU A 253 6.13 -11.56 12.91
C GLU A 253 6.64 -10.54 13.93
N VAL A 254 7.97 -10.37 13.96
CA VAL A 254 8.65 -9.33 14.72
C VAL A 254 9.53 -8.54 13.77
N ASN A 255 9.37 -7.21 13.74
CA ASN A 255 10.28 -6.33 13.01
C ASN A 255 11.37 -5.83 13.97
N ARG A 256 12.64 -6.22 13.72
CA ARG A 256 13.78 -5.80 14.55
C ARG A 256 14.48 -4.60 13.94
N TYR A 257 14.86 -3.65 14.78
CA TYR A 257 15.59 -2.46 14.37
C TYR A 257 16.79 -2.23 15.29
N ARG A 258 17.94 -1.91 14.70
CA ARG A 258 19.17 -1.59 15.42
C ARG A 258 19.55 -0.13 15.19
N PHE A 259 19.93 0.57 16.23
CA PHE A 259 20.41 1.95 16.14
C PHE A 259 21.50 2.19 17.19
N GLN A 260 22.25 3.27 16.99
CA GLN A 260 23.25 3.73 17.96
C GLN A 260 22.62 4.73 18.93
N ALA A 261 22.91 4.57 20.22
CA ALA A 261 22.52 5.51 21.28
C ALA A 261 23.69 5.72 22.25
N ARG A 262 23.69 6.86 22.95
CA ARG A 262 24.72 7.21 23.94
C ARG A 262 24.18 7.14 25.36
N LYS A 263 25.05 6.84 26.34
CA LYS A 263 24.69 6.90 27.76
C LYS A 263 24.15 8.29 28.11
N GLY A 264 22.98 8.35 28.75
CA GLY A 264 22.30 9.60 29.12
C GLY A 264 21.45 10.23 28.02
N GLN A 265 21.41 9.66 26.80
CA GLN A 265 20.51 10.09 25.74
C GLN A 265 19.06 9.74 26.12
N ARG A 266 18.16 10.71 25.98
CA ARG A 266 16.72 10.49 26.13
C ARG A 266 16.15 10.13 24.76
N LEU A 267 15.46 9.01 24.70
CA LEU A 267 14.79 8.52 23.50
C LEU A 267 13.29 8.53 23.77
N VAL A 268 12.52 8.78 22.71
CA VAL A 268 11.08 8.56 22.68
C VAL A 268 10.81 7.70 21.46
N ILE A 269 10.21 6.54 21.65
CA ILE A 269 9.84 5.61 20.58
C ILE A 269 8.33 5.41 20.67
N SER A 270 7.62 5.92 19.67
CA SER A 270 6.16 5.82 19.58
C SER A 270 5.79 5.00 18.35
N VAL A 271 4.85 4.07 18.54
CA VAL A 271 4.25 3.30 17.45
C VAL A 271 2.95 3.94 17.00
N LYS A 272 2.63 3.79 15.71
CA LYS A 272 1.33 4.10 15.12
C LYS A 272 0.88 2.92 14.30
N ALA A 273 0.32 1.89 14.94
CA ALA A 273 -0.16 0.72 14.23
C ALA A 273 -1.68 0.66 14.26
N ARG A 274 -2.28 0.76 15.44
CA ARG A 274 -3.73 0.89 15.64
C ARG A 274 -4.26 2.16 15.02
N ALA A 275 -3.50 3.25 15.12
CA ALA A 275 -3.82 4.53 14.50
C ALA A 275 -3.76 4.48 12.96
N LEU A 276 -3.08 3.50 12.37
CA LEU A 276 -3.04 3.26 10.93
C LEU A 276 -4.12 2.26 10.51
N ILE A 277 -3.99 1.00 10.97
CA ILE A 277 -4.87 -0.11 10.61
C ILE A 277 -5.04 -0.99 11.87
N PRO A 278 -6.23 -1.02 12.47
CA PRO A 278 -6.43 -1.70 13.74
C PRO A 278 -6.55 -3.23 13.64
N TYR A 279 -6.57 -3.81 12.44
CA TYR A 279 -6.84 -5.24 12.23
C TYR A 279 -5.69 -5.96 11.53
N VAL A 280 -5.39 -7.18 12.00
CA VAL A 280 -4.53 -8.14 11.31
C VAL A 280 -5.34 -9.39 10.99
N ALA A 281 -5.20 -9.89 9.76
CA ALA A 281 -5.87 -11.12 9.35
C ALA A 281 -5.40 -12.28 10.23
N ASP A 282 -6.34 -13.12 10.67
CA ASP A 282 -6.12 -14.32 11.52
C ASP A 282 -6.11 -14.10 13.05
N ALA A 283 -6.33 -12.88 13.54
CA ALA A 283 -6.58 -12.66 14.97
C ALA A 283 -8.09 -12.77 15.30
N VAL A 284 -8.44 -13.38 16.44
CA VAL A 284 -9.82 -13.40 16.97
C VAL A 284 -9.80 -13.08 18.47
N PRO A 285 -10.40 -11.96 18.92
CA PRO A 285 -10.90 -10.83 18.11
C PRO A 285 -9.73 -10.12 17.40
N GLY A 286 -9.91 -9.79 16.12
CA GLY A 286 -8.84 -9.47 15.14
C GLY A 286 -8.05 -8.18 15.31
N TRP A 287 -8.05 -7.61 16.51
CA TRP A 287 -7.35 -6.39 16.81
C TRP A 287 -5.85 -6.63 16.85
N PHE A 288 -5.10 -5.82 16.11
CA PHE A 288 -3.65 -5.81 16.24
C PHE A 288 -3.25 -5.22 17.59
N GLN A 289 -2.49 -5.96 18.40
CA GLN A 289 -1.85 -5.44 19.61
C GLN A 289 -0.37 -5.23 19.31
N PRO A 290 0.08 -4.00 19.01
CA PRO A 290 1.50 -3.72 18.88
C PRO A 290 2.19 -3.81 20.24
N VAL A 291 3.42 -4.32 20.23
CA VAL A 291 4.27 -4.40 21.42
C VAL A 291 5.62 -3.80 21.06
N LEU A 292 6.15 -2.95 21.94
CA LEU A 292 7.50 -2.42 21.86
C LEU A 292 8.39 -3.07 22.92
N LYS A 293 9.56 -3.49 22.47
CA LYS A 293 10.63 -3.98 23.35
C LYS A 293 11.94 -3.34 22.91
N LEU A 294 12.56 -2.60 23.82
CA LEU A 294 13.90 -2.05 23.65
C LEU A 294 14.89 -2.95 24.38
N CYS A 295 15.92 -3.41 23.65
CA CYS A 295 17.02 -4.17 24.22
C CYS A 295 18.35 -3.42 24.08
N ASP A 296 19.29 -3.69 24.98
CA ASP A 296 20.68 -3.27 24.84
C ASP A 296 21.48 -4.17 23.87
N ALA A 297 22.78 -3.89 23.71
CA ALA A 297 23.66 -4.60 22.80
C ALA A 297 23.85 -6.09 23.18
N GLU A 298 23.65 -6.44 24.45
CA GLU A 298 23.72 -7.82 24.95
C GLU A 298 22.35 -8.54 24.86
N GLY A 299 21.32 -7.86 24.36
CA GLY A 299 19.97 -8.40 24.23
C GLY A 299 19.14 -8.32 25.52
N ARG A 300 19.64 -7.63 26.55
CA ARG A 300 18.89 -7.43 27.81
C ARG A 300 17.82 -6.36 27.59
N GLU A 301 16.64 -6.61 28.12
CA GLU A 301 15.52 -5.68 28.04
C GLU A 301 15.80 -4.41 28.85
N VAL A 302 15.65 -3.25 28.22
CA VAL A 302 15.80 -1.92 28.81
C VAL A 302 14.43 -1.30 29.09
N ALA A 303 13.48 -1.51 28.18
CA ALA A 303 12.10 -1.05 28.31
C ALA A 303 11.17 -1.97 27.51
N TYR A 304 9.93 -2.10 27.99
CA TYR A 304 8.84 -2.81 27.35
C TYR A 304 7.57 -2.02 27.54
N GLU A 305 6.74 -1.94 26.50
CA GLU A 305 5.41 -1.34 26.59
C GLU A 305 4.49 -1.94 25.52
N ASP A 306 3.24 -2.21 25.87
CA ASP A 306 2.21 -2.71 24.96
C ASP A 306 0.95 -1.83 24.88
N ASP A 307 0.83 -0.80 25.72
CA ASP A 307 -0.13 0.30 25.58
C ASP A 307 0.40 1.60 26.23
N PHE A 308 -0.19 2.75 25.92
CA PHE A 308 0.17 4.01 26.56
C PHE A 308 -1.07 4.82 26.96
N ARG A 309 -1.34 4.90 28.26
CA ARG A 309 -2.49 5.67 28.81
C ARG A 309 -3.82 5.25 28.16
N PHE A 310 -4.08 3.95 28.07
CA PHE A 310 -5.25 3.36 27.39
C PHE A 310 -5.27 3.51 25.86
N ASP A 311 -4.23 4.09 25.25
CA ASP A 311 -4.01 4.00 23.80
C ASP A 311 -3.28 2.67 23.50
N PRO A 312 -3.85 1.78 22.68
CA PRO A 312 -3.20 0.51 22.35
C PRO A 312 -1.93 0.66 21.49
N ASP A 313 -1.60 1.86 20.99
CA ASP A 313 -0.30 2.13 20.38
C ASP A 313 0.73 2.53 21.46
N PRO A 314 1.78 1.72 21.73
CA PRO A 314 2.71 1.95 22.83
C PRO A 314 3.70 3.10 22.57
N VAL A 315 4.18 3.66 23.68
CA VAL A 315 5.21 4.72 23.72
C VAL A 315 6.19 4.43 24.85
N ILE A 316 7.49 4.34 24.54
CA ILE A 316 8.59 4.25 25.51
C ILE A 316 9.50 5.47 25.45
#